data_AF-A0A7X7YGC2-F1
#
_entry.id   AF-A0A7X7YGC2-F1
#
_cell.length_a   1.000
_cell.length_b   1.000
_cell.length_c   1.000
_cell.angle_alpha   90.00
_cell.angle_beta   90.00
_cell.angle_gamma   90.00
#
_symmetry.space_group_name_H-M   'P 1'
#
loop_
_entity.id
_entity.type
_entity.pdbx_description
1 polymer ?
#
loop_
_entity_poly.entity_id
_entity_poly.type
_entity_poly.pdbx_seq_one_letter_code
_entity_poly.pdbx_strand_id
1 'polypeptide(L)' 'MTFKKAENVREALPFFGADQLLVETDSRYLAPVAYRGQRNEHAYVVEVAARVAVELGCEPGEIARLSRESFFRFFAKVRA' A
#
# COMPACT_ATOMS: atom_id res chain seq x y z
N MET A 1 -1.77 5.96 3.48
CA MET A 1 -0.98 5.41 4.62
C MET A 1 -1.85 5.33 5.88
N THR A 2 -1.59 4.35 6.75
CA THR A 2 -2.49 3.95 7.86
C THR A 2 -2.50 4.93 9.05
N PHE A 3 -1.48 5.78 9.21
CA PHE A 3 -1.40 6.76 10.29
C PHE A 3 -2.35 7.95 10.09
N LYS A 4 -2.98 8.41 11.18
CA LYS A 4 -3.90 9.57 11.18
C LYS A 4 -3.29 10.86 10.63
N LYS A 5 -1.99 11.10 10.83
CA LYS A 5 -1.28 12.30 10.35
C LYS A 5 -0.78 12.19 8.89
N ALA A 6 -0.98 11.07 8.22
CA ALA A 6 -0.54 10.87 6.82
C ALA A 6 -1.60 11.38 5.82
N GLU A 7 -2.20 12.53 6.11
CA GLU A 7 -3.25 13.14 5.28
C GLU A 7 -2.69 13.60 3.93
N ASN A 8 -1.58 14.35 3.94
CA ASN A 8 -0.85 14.75 2.73
C ASN A 8 -0.49 13.56 1.80
N VAL A 9 -0.16 12.39 2.37
CA VAL A 9 0.14 11.18 1.59
C VAL A 9 -1.13 10.57 0.99
N ARG A 10 -2.25 10.65 1.70
CA ARG A 10 -3.55 10.14 1.21
C ARG A 10 -4.12 11.05 0.13
N GLU A 11 -4.01 12.35 0.30
CA GLU A 11 -4.39 13.36 -0.69
C GLU A 11 -3.61 13.24 -1.99
N ALA A 12 -2.41 12.65 -1.96
CA ALA A 12 -1.62 12.42 -3.16
C ALA A 12 -2.17 11.26 -4.03
N LEU A 13 -2.88 10.29 -3.43
CA LEU A 13 -3.33 9.06 -4.12
C LEU A 13 -4.17 9.31 -5.40
N PRO A 14 -5.14 10.25 -5.41
CA PRO A 14 -5.97 10.51 -6.60
C PRO A 14 -5.19 11.11 -7.78
N PHE A 15 -4.00 11.66 -7.56
CA PHE A 15 -3.19 12.28 -8.62
C PHE A 15 -2.38 11.26 -9.42
N PHE A 16 -2.27 10.02 -8.96
CA PHE A 16 -1.52 8.97 -9.63
C PHE A 16 -2.46 8.00 -10.36
N GLY A 17 -1.99 7.48 -11.50
CA GLY A 17 -2.67 6.37 -12.16
C GLY A 17 -2.66 5.12 -11.29
N ALA A 18 -3.73 4.31 -11.37
CA ALA A 18 -3.83 3.04 -10.65
C ALA A 18 -2.66 2.07 -10.94
N ASP A 19 -1.99 2.27 -12.07
CA ASP A 19 -0.83 1.52 -12.56
C ASP A 19 0.53 2.05 -12.08
N GLN A 20 0.52 3.05 -11.19
CA GLN A 20 1.71 3.63 -10.58
C GLN A 20 1.75 3.38 -9.06
N LEU A 21 0.95 2.42 -8.57
CA LEU A 21 0.81 2.13 -7.16
C LEU A 21 1.62 0.89 -6.75
N LEU A 22 2.40 0.99 -5.68
CA LEU A 22 3.00 -0.15 -4.98
C LEU A 22 2.62 -0.07 -3.50
N VAL A 23 2.33 -1.21 -2.88
CA VAL A 23 2.09 -1.31 -1.43
C VAL A 23 3.24 -2.02 -0.72
N GLU A 24 3.69 -1.45 0.39
CA GLU A 24 4.74 -1.99 1.24
C GLU A 24 4.50 -1.66 2.72
N THR A 25 5.24 -2.31 3.62
CA THR A 25 5.14 -2.09 5.07
C THR A 25 6.26 -1.23 5.64
N ASP A 26 7.42 -1.16 4.97
CA ASP A 26 8.67 -0.64 5.56
C ASP A 26 9.07 -1.38 6.86
N SER A 27 8.78 -2.68 6.92
CA SER A 27 9.18 -3.51 8.07
C SER A 27 10.69 -3.45 8.27
N ARG A 28 11.19 -3.20 9.49
CA ARG A 28 10.56 -3.38 10.82
C ARG A 28 9.91 -2.12 11.41
N TYR A 29 9.80 -1.04 10.65
CA TYR A 29 9.31 0.28 11.07
C TYR A 29 7.84 0.50 10.70
N LEU A 30 7.24 1.60 11.17
CA LEU A 30 5.92 2.07 10.71
C LEU A 30 4.77 1.04 10.82
N ALA A 31 4.72 0.30 11.93
CA ALA A 31 3.63 -0.66 12.19
C ALA A 31 2.24 0.00 11.99
N PRO A 32 1.32 -0.62 11.24
CA PRO A 32 -0.03 -0.10 11.05
C PRO A 32 -0.75 0.18 12.35
N VAL A 33 -1.79 1.01 12.31
CA VAL A 33 -2.52 1.47 13.50
C VAL A 33 -3.04 0.31 14.35
N ALA A 34 -3.51 -0.79 13.74
CA ALA A 34 -3.97 -1.98 14.46
C ALA A 34 -2.87 -2.68 15.28
N TYR A 35 -1.59 -2.51 14.92
CA TYR A 35 -0.42 -3.15 15.53
C TYR A 35 0.52 -2.14 16.20
N ARG A 36 0.02 -0.94 16.53
CA ARG A 36 0.85 0.15 17.03
C ARG A 36 1.53 -0.22 18.35
N GLY A 37 2.82 0.12 18.46
CA GLY A 37 3.66 -0.24 19.61
C GLY A 37 4.29 -1.63 19.51
N GLN A 38 3.94 -2.42 18.49
CA GLN A 38 4.59 -3.67 18.14
C GLN A 38 5.57 -3.47 16.98
N ARG A 39 6.44 -4.45 16.75
CA ARG A 39 7.31 -4.49 15.56
C ARG A 39 6.44 -4.65 14.31
N ASN A 40 6.76 -3.91 13.25
CA ASN A 40 6.07 -4.12 11.97
C ASN A 40 6.56 -5.40 11.29
N GLU A 41 5.65 -6.12 10.65
CA GLU A 41 5.91 -7.39 9.98
C GLU A 41 5.42 -7.32 8.53
N HIS A 42 6.07 -8.07 7.64
CA HIS A 42 5.73 -8.13 6.21
C HIS A 42 4.25 -8.52 5.98
N ALA A 43 3.71 -9.39 6.86
CA ALA A 43 2.32 -9.83 6.79
C ALA A 43 1.32 -8.68 6.94
N TYR A 44 1.70 -7.56 7.57
CA TYR A 44 0.81 -6.41 7.78
C TYR A 44 0.65 -5.54 6.53
N VAL A 45 1.22 -5.93 5.37
CA VAL A 45 0.99 -5.27 4.08
C VAL A 45 -0.50 -5.25 3.70
N VAL A 46 -1.28 -6.23 4.18
CA VAL A 46 -2.72 -6.30 3.99
C VAL A 46 -3.45 -5.09 4.58
N GLU A 47 -2.97 -4.55 5.70
CA GLU A 47 -3.53 -3.35 6.33
C GLU A 47 -3.27 -2.10 5.50
N VAL A 48 -2.10 -2.05 4.84
CA VAL A 48 -1.73 -0.94 3.95
C VAL A 48 -2.61 -0.99 2.71
N ALA A 49 -2.75 -2.15 2.08
CA ALA A 49 -3.61 -2.35 0.92
C ALA A 49 -5.07 -2.02 1.24
N ALA A 50 -5.60 -2.50 2.37
CA ALA A 50 -6.96 -2.20 2.81
C ALA A 50 -7.18 -0.70 3.01
N ARG A 51 -6.20 0.01 3.61
CA ARG A 51 -6.32 1.46 3.78
C ARG A 51 -6.32 2.20 2.44
N VAL A 52 -5.46 1.81 1.49
CA VAL A 52 -5.42 2.44 0.17
C VAL A 52 -6.73 2.20 -0.60
N ALA A 53 -7.28 0.99 -0.52
CA ALA A 53 -8.59 0.66 -1.08
C ALA A 53 -9.70 1.60 -0.59
N VAL A 54 -9.71 1.93 0.70
CA VAL A 54 -10.66 2.91 1.26
C VAL A 54 -10.51 4.30 0.64
N GLU A 55 -9.28 4.78 0.43
CA GLU A 55 -9.05 6.11 -0.17
C GLU A 55 -9.42 6.15 -1.67
N LEU A 56 -9.24 5.03 -2.39
CA LEU A 56 -9.52 4.93 -3.82
C LEU A 56 -10.94 4.42 -4.13
N GLY A 57 -11.72 4.06 -3.11
CA GLY A 57 -13.10 3.58 -3.29
C GLY A 57 -13.20 2.23 -4.00
N CYS A 58 -12.26 1.31 -3.78
CA CYS A 58 -12.24 -0.02 -4.40
C CYS A 58 -12.03 -1.14 -3.36
N GLU A 59 -12.13 -2.39 -3.82
CA GLU A 59 -11.87 -3.55 -2.96
C GLU A 59 -10.37 -3.74 -2.68
N PRO A 60 -9.95 -4.25 -1.51
CA PRO A 60 -8.55 -4.51 -1.20
C PRO A 60 -7.85 -5.46 -2.19
N GLY A 61 -8.60 -6.43 -2.74
CA GLY A 61 -8.10 -7.35 -3.77
C GLY A 61 -7.69 -6.64 -5.07
N GLU A 62 -8.34 -5.52 -5.39
CA GLU A 62 -8.00 -4.72 -6.57
C GLU A 62 -6.67 -3.99 -6.36
N ILE A 63 -6.41 -3.49 -5.15
CA ILE A 63 -5.10 -2.91 -4.79
C ILE A 63 -3.99 -3.95 -4.92
N ALA A 64 -4.23 -5.19 -4.48
CA ALA A 64 -3.26 -6.27 -4.63
C ALA A 64 -2.97 -6.56 -6.12
N ARG A 65 -4.01 -6.62 -6.96
CA ARG A 65 -3.88 -6.82 -8.41
C ARG A 65 -3.08 -5.69 -9.07
N LEU A 66 -3.50 -4.46 -8.86
CA LEU A 66 -2.87 -3.26 -9.40
C LEU A 66 -1.40 -3.12 -8.95
N SER A 67 -1.13 -3.35 -7.67
CA SER A 67 0.24 -3.31 -7.15
C SER A 67 1.13 -4.39 -7.77
N ARG A 68 0.60 -5.60 -8.00
CA ARG A 68 1.35 -6.67 -8.68
C ARG A 68 1.68 -6.31 -10.12
N GLU A 69 0.72 -5.76 -10.86
CA GLU A 69 0.92 -5.33 -12.25
C GLU A 69 1.94 -4.19 -12.35
N SER A 70 1.81 -3.21 -11.45
CA SER A 70 2.75 -2.09 -11.35
C SER A 70 4.17 -2.58 -11.02
N PHE A 71 4.31 -3.59 -10.15
CA PHE A 71 5.59 -4.19 -9.80
C PHE A 71 6.29 -4.79 -11.02
N PHE A 72 5.62 -5.64 -11.80
CA PHE A 72 6.26 -6.27 -12.97
C PHE A 72 6.56 -5.28 -14.10
N ARG A 73 5.79 -4.19 -14.17
CA ARG A 73 6.08 -3.10 -15.10
C ARG A 73 7.31 -2.31 -14.68
N PHE A 74 7.40 -1.93 -13.40
CA PHE A 74 8.50 -1.13 -12.87
C PHE A 74 9.80 -1.93 -12.79
N PHE A 75 9.73 -3.17 -12.29
CA PHE A 75 10.85 -4.09 -12.20
C PHE A 75 10.87 -5.06 -13.40
N ALA A 76 10.95 -4.51 -14.62
CA ALA A 76 10.85 -5.25 -15.88
C ALA A 76 11.86 -6.41 -16.07
N LYS A 77 12.90 -6.50 -15.23
CA LYS A 77 13.86 -7.62 -15.21
C LYS A 77 13.34 -8.85 -14.46
N VAL A 78 12.33 -8.71 -13.62
CA VAL A 78 11.70 -9.80 -12.88
C VAL A 78 10.62 -10.44 -13.76
N ARG A 79 10.63 -11.76 -13.89
CA ARG A 79 9.61 -12.50 -14.66
C ARG A 79 8.41 -12.86 -13.77
N ALA A 80 7.22 -12.79 -14.36
CA ALA A 80 5.93 -12.97 -13.69
C ALA A 80 5.56 -14.43 -13.38
#